data_AF-A0A172ZCW7-F1
#
_entry.id   AF-A0A172ZCW7-F1
#
_cell.length_a   1.000
_cell.length_b   1.000
_cell.length_c   1.000
_cell.angle_alpha   90.00
_cell.angle_beta   90.00
_cell.angle_gamma   90.00
#
_symmetry.space_group_name_H-M   'P 1'
#
loop_
_entity.id
_entity.type
_entity.pdbx_description
1 polymer ?
#
loop_
_entity_poly.entity_id
_entity_poly.type
_entity_poly.pdbx_seq_one_letter_code
_entity_poly.pdbx_strand_id
1 'polypeptide(L)'
;MTSICNRLDIKLISKMNLVAIMWSLIQFFRFVESYTSAEKILIYSSNFIDVNIFNDLTFIISSMLPLLFLITFLGNITQDFVNNQGIYIFTRTSNVKKWMFRLIADIMIYIIIFVIMSEFITTIWCFIFKVEIHETENFATIFIQQITILSIYYFLSVLLVNTLSLFFQSTTSSLIVILINLFFVILASYLYKTNPGQVERIKWLPFTQGIYNWQVSMFNISSDFSLSINNFIFSLLYLTIMGIFLSLIYVYIFSRKDLY
;
A
#
# COMPACT_ATOMS: atom_id res chain seq x y z
N MET A 1 -2.16 -32.70 8.78
CA MET A 1 -1.28 -31.56 8.44
C MET A 1 -1.96 -30.64 7.42
N THR A 2 -3.08 -30.04 7.82
CA THR A 2 -3.96 -29.18 6.99
C THR A 2 -4.31 -27.87 7.69
N SER A 3 -3.63 -27.54 8.80
CA SER A 3 -4.05 -26.45 9.70
C SER A 3 -3.25 -25.16 9.59
N ILE A 4 -2.17 -25.11 8.81
CA ILE A 4 -1.37 -23.87 8.63
C ILE A 4 -1.87 -23.06 7.41
N CYS A 5 -2.59 -23.69 6.48
CA CYS A 5 -2.94 -23.10 5.18
C CYS A 5 -4.45 -22.86 4.95
N ASN A 6 -5.29 -22.95 5.99
CA ASN A 6 -6.76 -22.82 5.88
C ASN A 6 -7.39 -21.84 6.89
N ARG A 7 -6.61 -21.20 7.76
CA ARG A 7 -7.14 -20.24 8.73
C ARG A 7 -6.22 -19.04 8.72
N LEU A 8 -6.77 -17.88 8.34
CA LEU A 8 -6.13 -16.60 8.58
C LEU A 8 -5.62 -16.58 10.03
N ASP A 9 -4.36 -16.19 10.22
CA ASP A 9 -3.76 -16.12 11.54
C ASP A 9 -4.40 -14.93 12.29
N ILE A 10 -5.34 -15.25 13.16
CA ILE A 10 -6.09 -14.29 13.97
C ILE A 10 -5.14 -13.44 14.82
N LYS A 11 -4.01 -13.99 15.28
CA LYS A 11 -3.03 -13.22 16.06
C LYS A 11 -2.33 -12.19 15.18
N LEU A 12 -1.97 -12.56 13.96
CA LEU A 12 -1.37 -11.64 12.99
C LEU A 12 -2.35 -10.53 12.62
N ILE A 13 -3.61 -10.88 12.30
CA ILE A 13 -4.68 -9.90 12.04
C ILE A 13 -4.84 -8.95 13.22
N SER A 14 -4.89 -9.47 14.44
CA SER A 14 -5.05 -8.64 15.64
C SER A 14 -3.91 -7.64 15.82
N LYS A 15 -2.65 -8.06 15.59
CA LYS A 15 -1.48 -7.16 15.64
C LYS A 15 -1.54 -6.09 14.55
N MET A 16 -1.85 -6.49 13.32
CA MET A 16 -1.99 -5.58 12.19
C MET A 16 -3.11 -4.56 12.42
N ASN A 17 -4.25 -5.00 12.93
CA ASN A 17 -5.38 -4.12 13.23
C ASN A 17 -5.06 -3.14 14.37
N LEU A 18 -4.32 -3.57 15.40
CA LEU A 18 -3.87 -2.68 16.47
C LEU A 18 -2.99 -1.56 15.90
N VAL A 19 -2.06 -1.90 15.00
CA VAL A 19 -1.23 -0.91 14.31
C VAL A 19 -2.07 -0.01 13.40
N ALA A 20 -3.04 -0.56 12.67
CA ALA A 20 -3.96 0.22 11.83
C ALA A 20 -4.75 1.24 12.66
N ILE A 21 -5.27 0.83 13.83
CA ILE A 21 -5.98 1.69 14.77
C ILE A 21 -5.07 2.80 15.29
N MET A 22 -3.87 2.46 15.77
CA MET A 22 -2.91 3.45 16.28
C MET A 22 -2.49 4.44 15.20
N TRP A 23 -2.26 3.96 13.99
CA TRP A 23 -1.89 4.80 12.86
C TRP A 23 -3.02 5.76 12.46
N SER A 24 -4.23 5.23 12.30
CA SER A 24 -5.44 6.01 12.02
C SER A 24 -5.64 7.12 13.04
N LEU A 25 -5.49 6.82 14.33
CA LEU A 25 -5.55 7.78 15.42
C LEU A 25 -4.54 8.93 15.27
N ILE A 26 -3.26 8.58 15.06
CA ILE A 26 -2.19 9.57 14.90
C ILE A 26 -2.49 10.50 13.73
N GLN A 27 -2.93 9.95 12.59
CA GLN A 27 -3.24 10.75 11.41
C GLN A 27 -4.50 11.58 11.56
N PHE A 28 -5.54 11.04 12.18
CA PHE A 28 -6.76 11.79 12.46
C PHE A 28 -6.45 13.04 13.29
N PHE A 29 -5.78 12.89 14.44
CA PHE A 29 -5.46 14.02 15.32
C PHE A 29 -4.50 15.02 14.68
N ARG A 30 -3.65 14.58 13.76
CA ARG A 30 -2.78 15.47 13.01
C ARG A 30 -3.54 16.42 12.09
N PHE A 31 -4.64 15.95 11.50
CA PHE A 31 -5.33 16.66 10.42
C PHE A 31 -6.68 17.26 10.80
N VAL A 32 -7.28 16.82 11.91
CA VAL A 32 -8.60 17.31 12.37
C VAL A 32 -8.63 18.81 12.62
N GLU A 33 -7.52 19.41 13.07
CA GLU A 33 -7.45 20.86 13.28
C GLU A 33 -7.31 21.65 11.96
N SER A 34 -6.79 21.01 10.92
CA SER A 34 -6.50 21.65 9.63
C SER A 34 -7.66 21.53 8.62
N TYR A 35 -8.54 20.55 8.77
CA TYR A 35 -9.62 20.28 7.82
C TYR A 35 -10.97 20.12 8.51
N THR A 36 -11.96 20.84 7.98
CA THR A 36 -13.33 20.82 8.48
C THR A 36 -14.19 19.73 7.86
N SER A 37 -13.72 19.08 6.78
CA SER A 37 -14.48 18.07 6.03
C SER A 37 -13.90 16.67 6.18
N ALA A 38 -14.76 15.68 6.36
CA ALA A 38 -14.36 14.29 6.55
C ALA A 38 -13.69 13.70 5.29
N GLU A 39 -14.10 14.15 4.10
CA GLU A 39 -13.49 13.78 2.83
C GLU A 39 -12.02 14.19 2.76
N LYS A 40 -11.72 15.43 3.19
CA LYS A 40 -10.33 15.91 3.28
C LYS A 40 -9.58 15.12 4.36
N ILE A 41 -10.16 14.89 5.53
CA ILE A 41 -9.48 14.09 6.55
C ILE A 41 -9.12 12.70 6.02
N LEU A 42 -10.03 11.99 5.34
CA LEU A 42 -9.71 10.70 4.73
C LEU A 42 -8.53 10.80 3.76
N ILE A 43 -8.58 11.72 2.78
CA ILE A 43 -7.54 11.92 1.77
C ILE A 43 -6.17 12.22 2.36
N TYR A 44 -6.15 13.06 3.39
CA TYR A 44 -4.89 13.52 3.97
C TYR A 44 -4.39 12.56 5.05
N SER A 45 -5.27 11.80 5.69
CA SER A 45 -4.87 10.76 6.66
C SER A 45 -4.17 9.57 6.00
N SER A 46 -4.42 9.32 4.72
CA SER A 46 -3.91 8.16 3.99
C SER A 46 -2.75 8.51 3.06
N ASN A 47 -1.52 8.27 3.52
CA ASN A 47 -0.27 8.51 2.78
C ASN A 47 -0.19 9.90 2.10
N PHE A 48 -0.58 10.96 2.80
CA PHE A 48 -0.40 12.32 2.28
C PHE A 48 1.08 12.56 1.99
N ILE A 49 1.35 13.18 0.83
CA ILE A 49 2.64 13.77 0.44
C ILE A 49 2.28 15.02 -0.33
N ASP A 50 2.48 16.19 0.28
CA ASP A 50 2.35 17.46 -0.42
C ASP A 50 3.59 17.69 -1.29
N VAL A 51 3.37 17.93 -2.56
CA VAL A 51 4.44 18.23 -3.52
C VAL A 51 5.10 19.58 -3.20
N ASN A 52 4.38 20.48 -2.53
CA ASN A 52 4.88 21.78 -2.09
C ASN A 52 5.72 21.69 -0.80
N ILE A 53 5.53 20.64 0.01
CA ILE A 53 6.23 20.44 1.29
C ILE A 53 7.47 19.53 1.12
N PHE A 54 8.11 19.57 -0.06
CA PHE A 54 9.34 18.83 -0.36
C PHE A 54 10.45 18.95 0.71
N ASN A 55 10.46 20.04 1.47
CA ASN A 55 11.46 20.29 2.50
C ASN A 55 11.21 19.53 3.82
N ASP A 56 10.02 18.95 4.04
CA ASP A 56 9.74 18.19 5.28
C ASP A 56 9.90 16.69 5.07
N LEU A 57 11.16 16.23 5.18
CA LEU A 57 11.50 14.80 5.18
C LEU A 57 10.73 14.02 6.26
N THR A 58 10.39 14.64 7.39
CA THR A 58 9.61 14.03 8.47
C THR A 58 8.23 13.62 7.96
N PHE A 59 7.63 14.46 7.11
CA PHE A 59 6.34 14.24 6.51
C PHE A 59 6.36 13.00 5.60
N ILE A 60 7.34 12.94 4.70
CA ILE A 60 7.54 11.83 3.75
C ILE A 60 7.82 10.53 4.50
N ILE A 61 8.70 10.55 5.52
CA ILE A 61 8.99 9.35 6.31
C ILE A 61 7.74 8.87 7.05
N SER A 62 6.96 9.79 7.64
CA SER A 62 5.73 9.43 8.33
C SER A 62 4.74 8.73 7.39
N SER A 63 4.58 9.21 6.15
CA SER A 63 3.69 8.56 5.17
C SER A 63 4.09 7.12 4.80
N MET A 64 5.34 6.70 5.06
CA MET A 64 5.79 5.34 4.78
C MET A 64 5.63 4.39 5.96
N LEU A 65 5.27 4.87 7.15
CA LEU A 65 5.11 4.04 8.35
C LEU A 65 4.14 2.87 8.15
N PRO A 66 2.94 3.04 7.56
CA PRO A 66 2.03 1.91 7.32
C PRO A 66 2.66 0.83 6.44
N LEU A 67 3.38 1.26 5.40
CA LEU A 67 4.11 0.35 4.53
C LEU A 67 5.21 -0.39 5.30
N LEU A 68 5.97 0.30 6.15
CA LEU A 68 6.98 -0.32 7.00
C LEU A 68 6.37 -1.40 7.89
N PHE A 69 5.24 -1.11 8.55
CA PHE A 69 4.56 -2.11 9.38
C PHE A 69 4.10 -3.31 8.56
N LEU A 70 3.47 -3.09 7.39
CA LEU A 70 3.07 -4.18 6.51
C LEU A 70 4.25 -5.02 6.04
N ILE A 71 5.39 -4.40 5.69
CA ILE A 71 6.61 -5.11 5.34
C ILE A 71 7.14 -5.92 6.53
N THR A 72 7.12 -5.38 7.76
CA THR A 72 7.58 -6.12 8.94
C THR A 72 6.72 -7.35 9.24
N PHE A 73 5.41 -7.28 9.00
CA PHE A 73 4.49 -8.39 9.25
C PHE A 73 4.44 -9.40 8.10
N LEU A 74 4.52 -8.94 6.86
CA LEU A 74 4.24 -9.75 5.66
C LEU A 74 5.44 -9.92 4.72
N GLY A 75 6.50 -9.13 4.85
CA GLY A 75 7.65 -9.13 3.93
C GLY A 75 8.55 -10.36 4.03
N ASN A 76 8.49 -11.09 5.14
CA ASN A 76 9.37 -12.23 5.42
C ASN A 76 8.70 -13.59 5.19
N ILE A 77 7.40 -13.62 4.88
CA ILE A 77 6.62 -14.87 4.84
C ILE A 77 7.27 -15.89 3.92
N THR A 78 7.75 -15.46 2.75
CA THR A 78 8.39 -16.37 1.80
C THR A 78 9.71 -16.92 2.32
N GLN A 79 10.54 -16.11 2.97
CA GLN A 79 11.84 -16.55 3.50
C GLN A 79 11.66 -17.47 4.71
N ASP A 80 10.74 -17.12 5.62
CA ASP A 80 10.41 -17.94 6.79
C ASP A 80 9.86 -19.31 6.37
N PHE A 81 9.07 -19.33 5.29
CA PHE A 81 8.58 -20.59 4.73
C PHE A 81 9.70 -21.43 4.12
N VAL A 82 10.58 -20.85 3.30
CA VAL A 82 11.71 -21.56 2.70
C VAL A 82 12.59 -22.18 3.78
N ASN A 83 12.91 -21.42 4.82
CA ASN A 83 13.79 -21.85 5.90
C ASN A 83 13.17 -22.94 6.80
N ASN A 84 11.86 -22.86 7.09
CA ASN A 84 11.22 -23.75 8.06
C ASN A 84 10.52 -24.96 7.43
N GLN A 85 10.07 -24.86 6.18
CA GLN A 85 9.18 -25.84 5.54
C GLN A 85 9.57 -26.21 4.10
N GLY A 86 10.59 -25.55 3.52
CA GLY A 86 11.03 -25.76 2.14
C GLY A 86 11.37 -27.22 1.82
N ILE A 87 12.07 -27.92 2.69
CA ILE A 87 12.49 -29.31 2.43
C ILE A 87 11.29 -30.27 2.30
N TYR A 88 10.23 -30.07 3.10
CA TYR A 88 9.09 -30.99 3.16
C TYR A 88 8.07 -30.82 2.01
N ILE A 89 7.93 -29.60 1.47
CA ILE A 89 6.93 -29.31 0.42
C ILE A 89 7.52 -29.54 -0.98
N PHE A 90 8.81 -29.26 -1.16
CA PHE A 90 9.49 -29.37 -2.45
C PHE A 90 9.88 -30.81 -2.81
N THR A 91 10.03 -31.69 -1.82
CA THR A 91 10.29 -33.12 -2.06
C THR A 91 9.04 -33.93 -2.45
N ARG A 92 7.82 -33.39 -2.28
CA ARG A 92 6.58 -34.17 -2.42
C ARG A 92 5.48 -33.58 -3.31
N THR A 93 5.55 -32.33 -3.78
CA THR A 93 4.38 -31.73 -4.44
C THR A 93 4.64 -31.12 -5.82
N SER A 94 3.87 -31.57 -6.81
CA SER A 94 3.63 -30.90 -8.10
C SER A 94 2.82 -29.58 -7.97
N ASN A 95 2.54 -29.13 -6.74
CA ASN A 95 1.60 -28.05 -6.43
C ASN A 95 2.27 -26.76 -5.93
N VAL A 96 3.59 -26.59 -6.07
CA VAL A 96 4.33 -25.38 -5.62
C VAL A 96 3.69 -24.10 -6.14
N LYS A 97 3.37 -24.04 -7.44
CA LYS A 97 2.70 -22.87 -8.05
C LYS A 97 1.35 -22.56 -7.41
N LYS A 98 0.54 -23.59 -7.12
CA LYS A 98 -0.77 -23.42 -6.49
C LYS A 98 -0.64 -22.89 -5.06
N TRP A 99 0.36 -23.36 -4.32
CA TRP A 99 0.68 -22.85 -3.00
C TRP A 99 1.12 -21.39 -3.06
N MET A 100 1.97 -21.01 -4.02
CA MET A 100 2.38 -19.63 -4.21
C MET A 100 1.23 -18.68 -4.54
N PHE A 101 0.33 -19.06 -5.44
CA PHE A 101 -0.86 -18.24 -5.72
C PHE A 101 -1.74 -18.08 -4.50
N ARG A 102 -1.83 -19.10 -3.64
CA ARG A 102 -2.52 -18.98 -2.36
C ARG A 102 -1.82 -18.01 -1.41
N LEU A 103 -0.50 -18.08 -1.30
CA LEU A 103 0.29 -17.13 -0.50
C LEU A 103 0.06 -15.68 -0.96
N ILE A 104 0.06 -15.44 -2.27
CA ILE A 104 -0.22 -14.13 -2.86
C ILE A 104 -1.63 -13.66 -2.48
N ALA A 105 -2.62 -14.54 -2.56
CA ALA A 105 -3.99 -14.24 -2.16
C ALA A 105 -4.11 -13.94 -0.65
N ASP A 106 -3.42 -14.71 0.19
CA ASP A 106 -3.41 -14.49 1.64
C ASP A 106 -2.77 -13.13 1.98
N ILE A 107 -1.63 -12.77 1.37
CA ILE A 107 -1.00 -11.45 1.52
C ILE A 107 -1.97 -10.33 1.13
N MET A 108 -2.67 -10.47 -0.01
CA MET A 108 -3.67 -9.49 -0.45
C MET A 108 -4.81 -9.35 0.57
N ILE A 109 -5.32 -10.47 1.12
CA ILE A 109 -6.38 -10.45 2.13
C ILE A 109 -5.92 -9.73 3.41
N TYR A 110 -4.72 -10.01 3.93
CA TYR A 110 -4.19 -9.32 5.11
C TYR A 110 -4.07 -7.81 4.87
N ILE A 111 -3.63 -7.40 3.68
CA ILE A 111 -3.49 -5.99 3.32
C ILE A 111 -4.87 -5.31 3.21
N ILE A 112 -5.84 -5.94 2.54
CA ILE A 112 -7.21 -5.42 2.44
C ILE A 112 -7.81 -5.22 3.84
N ILE A 113 -7.67 -6.22 4.73
CA ILE A 113 -8.16 -6.12 6.12
C ILE A 113 -7.51 -4.93 6.84
N PHE A 114 -6.19 -4.80 6.72
CA PHE A 114 -5.46 -3.70 7.34
C PHE A 114 -5.95 -2.33 6.85
N VAL A 115 -6.08 -2.14 5.52
CA VAL A 115 -6.51 -0.88 4.92
C VAL A 115 -7.97 -0.54 5.26
N ILE A 116 -8.87 -1.53 5.18
CA ILE A 116 -10.27 -1.34 5.57
C ILE A 116 -10.34 -0.90 7.04
N MET A 117 -9.59 -1.54 7.93
CA MET A 117 -9.58 -1.21 9.34
C MET A 117 -9.03 0.20 9.60
N SER A 118 -7.94 0.62 8.93
CA SER A 118 -7.43 1.99 9.09
C SER A 118 -8.44 3.04 8.66
N GLU A 119 -9.05 2.88 7.48
CA GLU A 119 -10.00 3.88 6.94
C GLU A 119 -11.32 3.90 7.73
N PHE A 120 -11.77 2.72 8.17
CA PHE A 120 -12.97 2.60 9.00
C PHE A 120 -12.80 3.30 10.35
N ILE A 121 -11.64 3.16 10.99
CA ILE A 121 -11.36 3.83 12.28
C ILE A 121 -11.27 5.34 12.09
N THR A 122 -10.63 5.82 11.01
CA THR A 122 -10.59 7.26 10.70
C THR A 122 -12.01 7.81 10.52
N THR A 123 -12.86 7.05 9.82
CA THR A 123 -14.28 7.41 9.62
C THR A 123 -15.05 7.49 10.94
N ILE A 124 -14.84 6.53 11.86
CA ILE A 124 -15.43 6.57 13.20
C ILE A 124 -15.01 7.83 13.94
N TRP A 125 -13.74 8.21 13.87
CA TRP A 125 -13.26 9.43 14.52
C TRP A 125 -13.85 10.70 13.94
N CYS A 126 -14.03 10.79 12.62
CA CYS A 126 -14.76 11.89 12.00
C CYS A 126 -16.18 12.03 12.59
N PHE A 127 -16.90 10.93 12.80
CA PHE A 127 -18.22 10.95 13.45
C PHE A 127 -18.16 11.38 14.91
N ILE A 128 -17.22 10.85 15.70
CA ILE A 128 -17.08 11.20 17.14
C ILE A 128 -16.83 12.69 17.32
N PHE A 129 -15.96 13.27 16.48
CA PHE A 129 -15.60 14.68 16.53
C PHE A 129 -16.55 15.59 15.72
N LYS A 130 -17.64 15.04 15.18
CA LYS A 130 -18.65 15.78 14.40
C LYS A 130 -18.06 16.55 13.22
N VAL A 131 -17.07 15.99 12.56
CA VAL A 131 -16.51 16.54 11.32
C VAL A 131 -17.60 16.47 10.24
N GLU A 132 -17.79 17.56 9.50
CA GLU A 132 -18.83 17.64 8.49
C GLU A 132 -18.56 16.68 7.31
N ILE A 133 -19.60 15.98 6.87
CA ILE A 133 -19.62 15.27 5.59
C ILE A 133 -20.44 16.15 4.66
N HIS A 134 -19.81 16.71 3.63
CA HIS A 134 -20.49 17.64 2.72
C HIS A 134 -21.41 16.89 1.77
N GLU A 135 -20.93 15.78 1.19
CA GLU A 135 -21.70 14.96 0.26
C GLU A 135 -21.43 13.47 0.50
N THR A 136 -22.47 12.72 0.85
CA THR A 136 -22.35 11.29 1.19
C THR A 136 -21.87 10.44 0.01
N GLU A 137 -22.27 10.80 -1.22
CA GLU A 137 -21.84 10.11 -2.43
C GLU A 137 -20.35 10.31 -2.71
N ASN A 138 -19.84 11.53 -2.54
CA ASN A 138 -18.42 11.83 -2.70
C ASN A 138 -17.59 11.14 -1.61
N PHE A 139 -18.06 11.18 -0.37
CA PHE A 139 -17.40 10.49 0.74
C PHE A 139 -17.26 8.98 0.48
N ALA A 140 -18.36 8.31 0.09
CA ALA A 140 -18.35 6.88 -0.22
C ALA A 140 -17.42 6.55 -1.40
N THR A 141 -17.43 7.39 -2.43
CA THR A 141 -16.55 7.24 -3.60
C THR A 141 -15.08 7.35 -3.19
N ILE A 142 -14.71 8.37 -2.42
CA ILE A 142 -13.34 8.57 -1.93
C ILE A 142 -12.90 7.37 -1.09
N PHE A 143 -13.74 6.92 -0.16
CA PHE A 143 -13.47 5.79 0.72
C PHE A 143 -13.15 4.51 -0.07
N ILE A 144 -13.99 4.17 -1.06
CA ILE A 144 -13.79 2.98 -1.91
C ILE A 144 -12.52 3.12 -2.75
N GLN A 145 -12.31 4.28 -3.36
CA GLN A 145 -11.13 4.51 -4.21
C GLN A 145 -9.83 4.41 -3.41
N GLN A 146 -9.79 4.98 -2.20
CA GLN A 146 -8.63 4.90 -1.30
C GLN A 146 -8.33 3.46 -0.89
N ILE A 147 -9.34 2.73 -0.41
CA ILE A 147 -9.14 1.32 -0.04
C ILE A 147 -8.56 0.53 -1.20
N THR A 148 -9.10 0.74 -2.40
CA THR A 148 -8.68 0.01 -3.60
C THR A 148 -7.24 0.32 -3.98
N ILE A 149 -6.88 1.61 -4.11
CA ILE A 149 -5.53 2.02 -4.53
C ILE A 149 -4.48 1.67 -3.48
N LEU A 150 -4.74 1.96 -2.20
CA LEU A 150 -3.80 1.68 -1.11
C LEU A 150 -3.57 0.18 -0.96
N SER A 151 -4.61 -0.64 -1.09
CA SER A 151 -4.47 -2.10 -1.01
C SER A 151 -3.55 -2.63 -2.12
N ILE A 152 -3.73 -2.18 -3.36
CA ILE A 152 -2.89 -2.63 -4.49
C ILE A 152 -1.46 -2.09 -4.33
N TYR A 153 -1.30 -0.85 -3.90
CA TYR A 153 0.00 -0.23 -3.65
C TYR A 153 0.82 -0.98 -2.59
N TYR A 154 0.22 -1.26 -1.43
CA TYR A 154 0.87 -2.02 -0.39
C TYR A 154 1.12 -3.46 -0.80
N PHE A 155 0.18 -4.08 -1.53
CA PHE A 155 0.36 -5.42 -2.09
C PHE A 155 1.58 -5.49 -3.00
N LEU A 156 1.71 -4.56 -3.94
CA LEU A 156 2.87 -4.46 -4.82
C LEU A 156 4.18 -4.36 -4.03
N SER A 157 4.22 -3.47 -3.03
CA SER A 157 5.42 -3.22 -2.25
C SER A 157 5.82 -4.44 -1.40
N VAL A 158 4.86 -5.07 -0.72
CA VAL A 158 5.07 -6.28 0.09
C VAL A 158 5.47 -7.47 -0.79
N LEU A 159 4.84 -7.63 -1.95
CA LEU A 159 5.17 -8.69 -2.90
C LEU A 159 6.58 -8.50 -3.47
N LEU A 160 7.00 -7.25 -3.70
CA LEU A 160 8.35 -6.93 -4.18
C LEU A 160 9.40 -7.28 -3.11
N VAL A 161 9.13 -7.01 -1.83
CA VAL A 161 9.99 -7.48 -0.72
C VAL A 161 10.10 -9.00 -0.72
N ASN A 162 8.97 -9.71 -0.79
CA ASN A 162 8.95 -11.18 -0.81
C ASN A 162 9.62 -11.77 -2.06
N THR A 163 9.62 -11.05 -3.18
CA THR A 163 10.32 -11.47 -4.40
C THR A 163 11.83 -11.25 -4.27
N LEU A 164 12.25 -10.10 -3.74
CA LEU A 164 13.66 -9.79 -3.51
C LEU A 164 14.28 -10.65 -2.41
N SER A 165 13.50 -11.08 -1.41
CA SER A 165 13.98 -11.96 -0.33
C SER A 165 14.32 -13.37 -0.81
N LEU A 166 14.01 -13.69 -2.08
CA LEU A 166 14.51 -14.89 -2.74
C LEU A 166 15.99 -14.78 -3.12
N PHE A 167 16.52 -13.57 -3.28
CA PHE A 167 17.91 -13.32 -3.67
C PHE A 167 18.75 -12.76 -2.53
N PHE A 168 18.13 -11.98 -1.64
CA PHE A 168 18.79 -11.28 -0.54
C PHE A 168 18.15 -11.65 0.81
N GLN A 169 18.77 -11.22 1.92
CA GLN A 169 18.14 -11.31 3.24
C GLN A 169 16.92 -10.38 3.30
N SER A 170 15.81 -10.78 3.94
CA SER A 170 14.60 -9.96 3.88
C SER A 170 14.75 -8.56 4.48
N THR A 171 15.65 -8.36 5.45
CA THR A 171 16.00 -7.03 5.97
C THR A 171 16.54 -6.13 4.86
N THR A 172 17.48 -6.64 4.06
CA THR A 172 18.05 -5.93 2.91
C THR A 172 17.01 -5.72 1.81
N SER A 173 16.16 -6.72 1.53
CA SER A 173 15.05 -6.58 0.58
C SER A 173 14.08 -5.48 1.00
N SER A 174 13.71 -5.45 2.28
CA SER A 174 12.84 -4.43 2.86
C SER A 174 13.43 -3.03 2.66
N LEU A 175 14.70 -2.84 3.04
CA LEU A 175 15.40 -1.56 2.88
C LEU A 175 15.44 -1.11 1.42
N ILE A 176 15.73 -2.01 0.48
CA ILE A 176 15.74 -1.70 -0.95
C ILE A 176 14.36 -1.19 -1.40
N VAL A 177 13.28 -1.88 -1.04
CA VAL A 177 11.92 -1.48 -1.44
C VAL A 177 11.54 -0.11 -0.86
N ILE A 178 11.88 0.15 0.41
CA ILE A 178 11.60 1.44 1.06
C ILE A 178 12.38 2.55 0.36
N LEU A 179 13.68 2.35 0.11
CA LEU A 179 14.53 3.35 -0.56
C LEU A 179 14.06 3.63 -1.98
N ILE A 180 13.64 2.60 -2.73
CA ILE A 180 13.08 2.75 -4.06
C ILE A 180 11.78 3.58 -4.02
N ASN A 181 10.88 3.27 -3.09
CA ASN A 181 9.64 4.04 -2.91
C ASN A 181 9.97 5.50 -2.58
N LEU A 182 10.87 5.76 -1.62
CA LEU A 182 11.28 7.11 -1.24
C LEU A 182 11.89 7.86 -2.43
N PHE A 183 12.80 7.22 -3.15
CA PHE A 183 13.44 7.79 -4.32
C PHE A 183 12.41 8.21 -5.37
N PHE A 184 11.46 7.34 -5.73
CA PHE A 184 10.45 7.66 -6.73
C PHE A 184 9.51 8.77 -6.28
N VAL A 185 9.11 8.79 -5.01
CA VAL A 185 8.29 9.87 -4.44
C VAL A 185 9.02 11.21 -4.49
N ILE A 186 10.28 11.26 -4.05
CA ILE A 186 11.11 12.47 -4.05
C ILE A 186 11.37 12.93 -5.49
N LEU A 187 11.73 12.01 -6.38
CA LEU A 187 11.98 12.29 -7.79
C LEU A 187 10.74 12.88 -8.46
N ALA A 188 9.58 12.26 -8.23
CA ALA A 188 8.33 12.73 -8.79
C ALA A 188 8.01 14.14 -8.27
N SER A 189 8.20 14.38 -6.97
CA SER A 189 7.93 15.68 -6.34
C SER A 189 8.81 16.77 -6.94
N TYR A 190 10.09 16.47 -7.12
CA TYR A 190 11.08 17.34 -7.73
C TYR A 190 10.75 17.66 -9.20
N LEU A 191 10.40 16.64 -9.99
CA LEU A 191 10.03 16.80 -11.40
C LEU A 191 8.79 17.66 -11.57
N TYR A 192 7.81 17.54 -10.69
CA TYR A 192 6.61 18.38 -10.72
C TYR A 192 6.92 19.84 -10.46
N LYS A 193 7.71 20.11 -9.42
CA LYS A 193 8.10 21.48 -9.06
C LYS A 193 8.91 22.17 -10.16
N THR A 194 9.78 21.42 -10.83
CA THR A 194 10.66 21.96 -11.88
C THR A 194 9.99 22.05 -13.24
N ASN A 195 9.05 21.15 -13.57
CA ASN A 195 8.40 21.08 -14.87
C ASN A 195 6.90 20.77 -14.74
N PRO A 196 6.08 21.71 -14.25
CA PRO A 196 4.63 21.50 -14.05
C PRO A 196 3.88 21.23 -15.35
N GLY A 197 4.44 21.55 -16.53
CA GLY A 197 3.87 21.20 -17.82
C GLY A 197 4.03 19.72 -18.22
N GLN A 198 4.76 18.91 -17.46
CA GLN A 198 5.05 17.50 -17.77
C GLN A 198 4.35 16.50 -16.84
N VAL A 199 3.25 16.90 -16.18
CA VAL A 199 2.51 16.07 -15.22
C VAL A 199 2.15 14.70 -15.80
N GLU A 200 1.75 14.63 -17.08
CA GLU A 200 1.42 13.37 -17.74
C GLU A 200 2.57 12.36 -17.74
N ARG A 201 3.82 12.81 -17.86
CA ARG A 201 5.00 11.94 -17.82
C ARG A 201 5.31 11.48 -16.40
N ILE A 202 5.12 12.37 -15.42
CA ILE A 202 5.36 12.09 -14.00
C ILE A 202 4.41 10.99 -13.51
N LYS A 203 3.18 10.90 -14.04
CA LYS A 203 2.22 9.83 -13.67
C LYS A 203 2.73 8.41 -13.94
N TRP A 204 3.69 8.25 -14.85
CA TRP A 204 4.23 6.92 -15.19
C TRP A 204 5.31 6.44 -14.22
N LEU A 205 5.75 7.27 -13.28
CA LEU A 205 6.70 6.85 -12.27
C LEU A 205 6.07 5.80 -11.35
N PRO A 206 6.77 4.69 -11.10
CA PRO A 206 6.25 3.61 -10.27
C PRO A 206 6.00 4.10 -8.85
N PHE A 207 5.06 3.45 -8.15
CA PHE A 207 4.65 3.74 -6.78
C PHE A 207 3.96 5.08 -6.53
N THR A 208 4.15 6.09 -7.40
CA THR A 208 3.47 7.39 -7.29
C THR A 208 1.95 7.26 -7.43
N GLN A 209 1.49 6.37 -8.30
CA GLN A 209 0.05 6.10 -8.51
C GLN A 209 -0.61 5.42 -7.31
N GLY A 210 0.18 4.89 -6.37
CA GLY A 210 -0.30 4.31 -5.11
C GLY A 210 -0.62 5.33 -4.03
N ILE A 211 -0.22 6.58 -4.21
CA ILE A 211 -0.46 7.67 -3.26
C ILE A 211 -1.73 8.41 -3.69
N TYR A 212 -2.82 8.24 -2.95
CA TYR A 212 -4.12 8.80 -3.34
C TYR A 212 -4.08 10.33 -3.44
N ASN A 213 -3.45 11.01 -2.47
CA ASN A 213 -3.33 12.47 -2.50
C ASN A 213 -2.60 12.99 -3.75
N TRP A 214 -1.65 12.23 -4.32
CA TRP A 214 -0.98 12.63 -5.55
C TRP A 214 -1.93 12.75 -6.74
N GLN A 215 -3.00 11.95 -6.74
CA GLN A 215 -4.06 12.00 -7.75
C GLN A 215 -5.03 13.16 -7.52
N VAL A 216 -5.07 13.73 -6.31
CA VAL A 216 -5.95 14.86 -5.94
C VAL A 216 -5.20 16.19 -6.05
N SER A 217 -3.96 16.26 -5.55
CA SER A 217 -3.16 17.49 -5.46
C SER A 217 -2.56 17.93 -6.79
N MET A 218 -2.06 17.01 -7.64
CA MET A 218 -1.48 17.38 -8.93
C MET A 218 -2.50 17.82 -9.98
N PHE A 219 -3.78 17.46 -9.80
CA PHE A 219 -4.81 17.64 -10.82
C PHE A 219 -5.87 18.69 -10.49
N ASN A 220 -5.92 19.18 -9.24
CA ASN A 220 -6.84 20.23 -8.81
C ASN A 220 -6.14 21.61 -8.72
N ILE A 221 -5.47 22.05 -9.80
CA ILE A 221 -5.05 23.46 -9.92
C ILE A 221 -6.25 24.38 -10.23
N SER A 222 -7.41 23.83 -10.57
CA SER A 222 -8.61 24.62 -10.81
C SER A 222 -9.87 23.90 -10.36
N SER A 223 -10.56 24.52 -9.40
CA SER A 223 -11.94 24.26 -8.94
C SER A 223 -12.21 22.98 -8.15
N ASP A 224 -13.12 23.17 -7.18
CA ASP A 224 -13.77 22.21 -6.28
C ASP A 224 -13.73 20.75 -6.76
N PHE A 225 -13.04 19.90 -5.98
CA PHE A 225 -13.23 18.45 -5.86
C PHE A 225 -13.68 17.68 -7.11
N SER A 226 -13.15 17.98 -8.29
CA SER A 226 -13.38 17.14 -9.46
C SER A 226 -12.44 15.94 -9.40
N LEU A 227 -12.84 14.91 -8.64
CA LEU A 227 -12.29 13.56 -8.73
C LEU A 227 -12.49 13.06 -10.16
N SER A 228 -11.56 13.37 -11.05
CA SER A 228 -11.66 12.88 -12.42
C SER A 228 -11.52 11.36 -12.37
N ILE A 229 -12.65 10.67 -12.57
CA ILE A 229 -12.77 9.21 -12.67
C ILE A 229 -11.66 8.63 -13.56
N ASN A 230 -11.24 9.38 -14.59
CA ASN A 230 -10.15 9.02 -15.49
C ASN A 230 -8.80 8.79 -14.79
N ASN A 231 -8.42 9.62 -13.80
CA ASN A 231 -7.16 9.45 -13.07
C ASN A 231 -7.19 8.23 -12.14
N PHE A 232 -8.34 8.00 -11.49
CA PHE A 232 -8.56 6.80 -10.68
C PHE A 232 -8.45 5.54 -11.56
N ILE A 233 -9.13 5.50 -12.71
CA ILE A 233 -9.10 4.38 -13.65
C ILE A 233 -7.68 4.12 -14.14
N PHE A 234 -6.94 5.17 -14.53
CA PHE A 234 -5.54 5.03 -14.96
C PHE A 234 -4.69 4.38 -13.86
N SER A 235 -4.76 4.91 -12.64
CA SER A 235 -3.99 4.41 -11.51
C SER A 235 -4.35 2.97 -11.16
N LEU A 236 -5.64 2.65 -11.17
CA LEU A 236 -6.15 1.31 -10.95
C LEU A 236 -5.60 0.32 -11.99
N LEU A 237 -5.72 0.66 -13.29
CA LEU A 237 -5.21 -0.19 -14.37
C LEU A 237 -3.68 -0.35 -14.29
N TYR A 238 -2.96 0.75 -14.11
CA TYR A 238 -1.51 0.76 -14.01
C TYR A 238 -1.01 -0.13 -12.86
N LEU A 239 -1.53 0.06 -11.65
CA LEU A 239 -1.13 -0.73 -10.49
C LEU A 239 -1.57 -2.20 -10.61
N THR A 240 -2.76 -2.46 -11.14
CA THR A 240 -3.25 -3.84 -11.32
C THR A 240 -2.39 -4.60 -12.33
N ILE A 241 -2.07 -3.99 -13.47
CA ILE A 241 -1.21 -4.58 -14.49
C ILE A 241 0.17 -4.87 -13.89
N MET A 242 0.78 -3.91 -13.19
CA MET A 242 2.05 -4.12 -12.49
C MET A 242 1.95 -5.25 -11.46
N GLY A 243 0.85 -5.34 -10.70
CA GLY A 243 0.62 -6.37 -9.69
C GLY A 243 0.55 -7.76 -10.27
N ILE A 244 -0.15 -7.91 -11.41
CA ILE A 244 -0.22 -9.17 -12.15
C ILE A 244 1.17 -9.57 -12.66
N PHE A 245 1.90 -8.65 -13.30
CA PHE A 245 3.25 -8.92 -13.79
C PHE A 245 4.20 -9.34 -12.66
N LEU A 246 4.19 -8.61 -11.54
CA LEU A 246 5.02 -8.93 -10.38
C LEU A 246 4.66 -10.29 -9.77
N SER A 247 3.36 -10.62 -9.70
CA SER A 247 2.90 -11.93 -9.22
C SER A 247 3.38 -13.07 -10.12
N LEU A 248 3.34 -12.88 -11.44
CA LEU A 248 3.86 -13.87 -12.39
C LEU A 248 5.38 -14.03 -12.28
N ILE A 249 6.11 -12.92 -12.16
CA ILE A 249 7.56 -12.91 -11.95
C ILE A 249 7.91 -13.64 -10.66
N TYR A 250 7.23 -13.33 -9.56
CA TYR A 250 7.41 -13.98 -8.26
C TYR A 250 7.25 -15.50 -8.36
N VAL A 251 6.14 -15.96 -8.95
CA VAL A 251 5.87 -17.40 -9.15
C VAL A 251 6.93 -18.06 -10.04
N TYR A 252 7.32 -17.39 -11.12
CA TYR A 252 8.33 -17.90 -12.05
C TYR A 252 9.69 -18.07 -11.38
N ILE A 253 10.19 -17.02 -10.72
CA ILE A 253 11.49 -17.02 -10.05
C ILE A 253 11.55 -18.12 -8.99
N PHE A 254 10.54 -18.19 -8.12
CA PHE A 254 10.51 -19.16 -7.04
C PHE A 254 10.43 -20.60 -7.56
N SER A 255 9.67 -20.84 -8.63
CA SER A 255 9.53 -22.18 -9.22
C SER A 255 10.84 -22.73 -9.83
N ARG A 256 11.82 -21.85 -10.07
CA ARG A 256 13.15 -22.20 -10.60
C ARG A 256 14.25 -22.18 -9.54
N LYS A 257 13.93 -21.80 -8.31
CA LYS A 257 14.92 -21.76 -7.24
C LYS A 257 15.13 -23.17 -6.72
N ASP A 258 16.32 -23.71 -6.92
CA ASP A 258 16.75 -24.95 -6.28
C ASP A 258 16.85 -24.69 -4.77
N LEU A 259 16.00 -25.35 -3.99
CA LEU A 259 16.06 -25.31 -2.53
C LEU A 259 16.91 -26.48 -2.04
N TYR A 260 18.10 -26.15 -1.54
CA TYR A 260 19.04 -27.09 -0.90
C TYR A 260 18.84 -27.12 0.61
#